data_AF-A0A2N2R1E0-F1
#
_entry.id   AF-A0A2N2R1E0-F1
#
_cell.length_a   1.000
_cell.length_b   1.000
_cell.length_c   1.000
_cell.angle_alpha   90.00
_cell.angle_beta   90.00
_cell.angle_gamma   90.00
#
_symmetry.space_group_name_H-M   'P 1'
#
loop_
_entity.id
_entity.type
_entity.pdbx_description
1 polymer ?
#
loop_
_entity_poly.entity_id
_entity_poly.type
_entity_poly.pdbx_seq_one_letter_code
_entity_poly.pdbx_strand_id
1 'polypeptide(L)'
;MAWDEAQHALGVPEMDGTHREFVELVYALLVASDEDFPALFVRLHEHTRQHFEHEGKLMKSCRFPAIGEHNSEHLRVLGELAHFARGVAAGRLGTAREYVRNLPTWFAGHLATMDSALAGCLKKA
;
A
#
# COMPACT_ATOMS: atom_id res chain seq x y z
N MET A 1 4.45 8.86 -9.32
CA MET A 1 4.31 9.48 -7.99
C MET A 1 5.68 9.52 -7.36
N ALA A 2 6.04 10.57 -6.66
CA ALA A 2 7.24 10.62 -5.84
C ALA A 2 6.82 10.83 -4.39
N TRP A 3 7.63 10.36 -3.44
CA TRP A 3 7.41 10.66 -2.04
C TRP A 3 7.50 12.18 -1.82
N ASP A 4 6.53 12.71 -1.09
CA ASP A 4 6.47 14.11 -0.67
C ASP A 4 6.29 14.13 0.84
N GLU A 5 7.32 14.59 1.55
CA GLU A 5 7.35 14.61 3.02
C GLU A 5 6.21 15.44 3.60
N ALA A 6 5.85 16.57 2.97
CA ALA A 6 4.84 17.48 3.48
C ALA A 6 3.42 16.93 3.29
N GLN A 7 3.21 16.07 2.30
CA GLN A 7 1.90 15.49 1.99
C GLN A 7 1.72 14.08 2.56
N HIS A 8 2.79 13.31 2.69
CA HIS A 8 2.69 11.89 3.00
C HIS A 8 3.18 11.50 4.40
N ALA A 9 4.07 12.27 5.03
CA ALA A 9 4.58 11.90 6.34
C ALA A 9 3.49 12.07 7.40
N LEU A 10 3.22 10.98 8.13
CA LEU A 10 2.32 10.97 9.28
C LEU A 10 3.08 11.19 10.58
N GLY A 11 4.41 11.21 10.58
CA GLY A 11 5.25 11.43 11.76
C GLY A 11 5.27 10.22 12.70
N VAL A 12 5.13 9.02 12.12
CA VAL A 12 5.34 7.74 12.78
C VAL A 12 6.38 7.01 11.94
N PRO A 13 7.67 7.04 12.32
CA PRO A 13 8.77 6.63 11.43
C PRO A 13 8.63 5.24 10.81
N GLU A 14 8.07 4.29 11.56
CA GLU A 14 7.84 2.92 11.07
C GLU A 14 6.78 2.87 9.96
N MET A 15 5.69 3.65 10.07
CA MET A 15 4.66 3.76 9.03
C MET A 15 5.21 4.52 7.82
N ASP A 16 5.82 5.68 8.06
CA ASP A 16 6.36 6.56 7.00
C ASP A 16 7.38 5.82 6.13
N GLY A 17 8.20 4.94 6.73
CA GLY A 17 9.12 4.06 6.01
C GLY A 17 8.41 3.12 5.03
N THR A 18 7.43 2.36 5.50
CA THR A 18 6.66 1.43 4.64
C THR A 18 5.85 2.15 3.56
N HIS A 19 5.32 3.34 3.87
CA HIS A 19 4.60 4.17 2.91
C HIS A 19 5.52 4.69 1.79
N ARG A 20 6.75 5.08 2.13
CA ARG A 20 7.76 5.49 1.14
C ARG A 20 8.12 4.34 0.21
N GLU A 21 8.40 3.17 0.77
CA GLU A 21 8.71 1.95 0.00
C GLU A 21 7.56 1.59 -0.96
N PHE A 22 6.30 1.70 -0.50
CA PHE A 22 5.13 1.52 -1.36
C PHE A 22 5.11 2.50 -2.54
N VAL A 23 5.30 3.80 -2.27
CA VAL A 23 5.31 4.84 -3.31
C VAL A 23 6.42 4.61 -4.34
N GLU A 24 7.60 4.22 -3.90
CA GLU A 24 8.73 3.88 -4.77
C GLU A 24 8.44 2.68 -5.67
N LEU A 25 7.83 1.62 -5.12
CA LEU A 25 7.43 0.43 -5.89
C LEU A 25 6.33 0.74 -6.91
N VAL A 26 5.33 1.53 -6.52
CA VAL A 26 4.27 1.98 -7.44
C VAL A 26 4.87 2.83 -8.55
N TYR A 27 5.79 3.74 -8.23
CA TYR A 27 6.48 4.53 -9.24
C TYR A 27 7.27 3.66 -10.22
N ALA A 28 8.06 2.71 -9.71
CA ALA A 28 8.82 1.78 -10.55
C ALA A 28 7.90 1.01 -11.51
N LEU A 29 6.74 0.54 -11.05
CA LEU A 29 5.77 -0.15 -11.89
C LEU A 29 5.12 0.74 -12.96
N LEU A 30 4.90 2.03 -12.67
CA LEU A 30 4.34 2.99 -13.63
C LEU A 30 5.27 3.22 -14.84
N VAL A 31 6.58 3.13 -14.63
CA VAL A 31 7.60 3.33 -15.67
C VAL A 31 8.25 2.03 -16.16
N ALA A 32 7.88 0.88 -15.60
CA ALA A 32 8.48 -0.40 -15.91
C ALA A 32 8.22 -0.85 -17.36
N SER A 33 9.26 -1.43 -17.97
CA SER A 33 9.14 -2.21 -19.20
C SER A 33 8.24 -3.43 -19.00
N ASP A 34 7.78 -4.06 -20.08
CA ASP A 34 7.02 -5.31 -19.98
C ASP A 34 7.86 -6.47 -19.41
N GLU A 35 9.18 -6.42 -19.56
CA GLU A 35 10.12 -7.41 -19.02
C GLU A 35 10.26 -7.27 -17.50
N ASP A 36 10.37 -6.05 -16.99
CA ASP A 36 10.57 -5.78 -15.56
C ASP A 36 9.29 -5.83 -14.73
N PHE A 37 8.14 -5.52 -15.37
CA PHE A 37 6.85 -5.37 -14.70
C PHE A 37 6.47 -6.58 -13.83
N PRO A 38 6.59 -7.85 -14.30
CA PRO A 38 6.18 -9.00 -13.49
C PRO A 38 6.94 -9.12 -12.16
N ALA A 39 8.26 -8.92 -12.19
CA ALA A 39 9.08 -9.01 -10.98
C ALA A 39 8.76 -7.89 -10.00
N LEU A 40 8.58 -6.67 -10.51
CA LEU A 40 8.17 -5.52 -9.68
C LEU A 40 6.77 -5.70 -9.08
N PHE A 41 5.84 -6.34 -9.82
CA PHE A 41 4.48 -6.55 -9.33
C PHE A 41 4.44 -7.54 -8.17
N VAL A 42 5.26 -8.60 -8.24
CA VAL A 42 5.46 -9.53 -7.12
C VAL A 42 6.03 -8.81 -5.90
N ARG A 43 7.03 -7.92 -6.10
CA ARG A 43 7.60 -7.12 -5.01
C ARG A 43 6.57 -6.18 -4.38
N LEU A 44 5.75 -5.51 -5.17
CA LEU A 44 4.65 -4.67 -4.67
C LEU A 44 3.69 -5.50 -3.81
N HIS A 45 3.23 -6.65 -4.31
CA HIS A 45 2.30 -7.50 -3.59
C HIS A 45 2.85 -7.95 -2.23
N GLU A 46 4.10 -8.42 -2.19
CA GLU A 46 4.72 -8.86 -0.94
C GLU A 46 4.96 -7.69 0.02
N HIS A 47 5.43 -6.55 -0.48
CA HIS A 47 5.59 -5.34 0.33
C HIS A 47 4.25 -4.93 0.96
N THR A 48 3.18 -4.81 0.17
CA THR A 48 1.85 -4.41 0.68
C THR A 48 1.32 -5.39 1.72
N ARG A 49 1.56 -6.70 1.56
CA ARG A 49 1.21 -7.70 2.57
C ARG A 49 1.92 -7.45 3.90
N GLN A 50 3.24 -7.24 3.86
CA GLN A 50 4.06 -6.99 5.05
C GLN A 50 3.69 -5.66 5.72
N HIS A 51 3.48 -4.62 4.93
CA HIS A 51 3.03 -3.30 5.36
C HIS A 51 1.69 -3.41 6.14
N PHE A 52 0.67 -4.04 5.56
CA PHE A 52 -0.62 -4.20 6.24
C PHE A 52 -0.54 -5.11 7.47
N GLU A 53 0.30 -6.15 7.47
CA GLU A 53 0.56 -6.96 8.67
C GLU A 53 1.22 -6.15 9.79
N HIS A 54 2.11 -5.23 9.45
CA HIS A 54 2.74 -4.32 10.40
C HIS A 54 1.73 -3.33 10.98
N GLU A 55 0.94 -2.65 10.15
CA GLU A 55 -0.14 -1.78 10.62
C GLU A 55 -1.19 -2.53 11.45
N GLY A 56 -1.48 -3.79 11.11
CA GLY A 56 -2.33 -4.66 11.92
C GLY A 56 -1.80 -4.90 13.33
N LYS A 57 -0.48 -4.92 13.53
CA LYS A 57 0.14 -5.00 14.87
C LYS A 57 0.05 -3.65 15.59
N LEU A 58 0.28 -2.54 14.87
CA LEU A 58 0.16 -1.18 15.40
C LEU A 58 -1.28 -0.85 15.84
N MET A 59 -2.27 -1.22 15.05
CA MET A 59 -3.69 -1.07 15.41
C MET A 59 -4.02 -1.80 16.71
N LYS A 60 -3.49 -3.02 16.89
CA LYS A 60 -3.70 -3.80 18.13
C LYS A 60 -2.98 -3.17 19.32
N SER A 61 -1.77 -2.64 19.14
CA SER A 61 -0.97 -2.08 20.24
C SER A 61 -1.62 -0.83 20.85
N CYS A 62 -2.21 0.04 20.04
CA CYS A 62 -2.91 1.25 20.54
C CYS A 62 -4.42 1.03 20.82
N ARG A 63 -4.92 -0.21 20.68
CA ARG A 63 -6.37 -0.53 20.77
C ARG A 63 -7.22 0.32 19.82
N PHE A 64 -6.79 0.40 18.56
CA PHE A 64 -7.41 1.22 17.53
C PHE A 64 -8.90 0.87 17.34
N PRO A 65 -9.83 1.83 17.53
CA PRO A 65 -11.27 1.55 17.52
C PRO A 65 -11.83 1.02 16.19
N ALA A 66 -11.30 1.50 15.06
CA ALA A 66 -11.79 1.18 13.71
C ALA A 66 -10.94 0.10 13.00
N ILE A 67 -10.38 -0.84 13.78
CA ILE A 67 -9.52 -1.91 13.25
C ILE A 67 -10.24 -2.81 12.23
N GLY A 68 -11.55 -2.99 12.38
CA GLY A 68 -12.36 -3.84 11.48
C GLY A 68 -12.48 -3.23 10.09
N GLU A 69 -12.83 -1.95 10.00
CA GLU A 69 -12.97 -1.20 8.76
C GLU A 69 -11.63 -1.08 8.05
N HIS A 70 -10.57 -0.72 8.78
CA HIS A 70 -9.23 -0.57 8.23
C HIS A 70 -8.71 -1.91 7.66
N ASN A 71 -8.79 -3.00 8.43
CA ASN A 71 -8.35 -4.32 7.96
C ASN A 71 -9.20 -4.84 6.79
N SER A 72 -10.48 -4.49 6.71
CA SER A 72 -11.33 -4.88 5.57
C SER A 72 -10.86 -4.23 4.27
N GLU A 73 -10.45 -2.97 4.33
CA GLU A 73 -9.89 -2.26 3.17
C GLU A 73 -8.53 -2.85 2.75
N HIS A 74 -7.67 -3.19 3.71
CA HIS A 74 -6.41 -3.92 3.43
C HIS A 74 -6.66 -5.26 2.72
N LEU A 75 -7.62 -6.05 3.20
CA LEU A 75 -7.97 -7.33 2.59
C LEU A 75 -8.52 -7.17 1.17
N ARG A 76 -9.29 -6.10 0.91
CA ARG A 76 -9.77 -5.77 -0.45
C ARG A 76 -8.60 -5.57 -1.41
N VAL A 77 -7.63 -4.73 -1.02
CA VAL A 77 -6.44 -4.41 -1.84
C VAL A 77 -5.55 -5.64 -2.04
N LEU A 78 -5.33 -6.46 -1.01
CA LEU A 78 -4.58 -7.71 -1.16
C LEU A 78 -5.28 -8.70 -2.09
N GLY A 79 -6.62 -8.77 -2.05
CA GLY A 79 -7.40 -9.59 -2.97
C GLY A 79 -7.25 -9.15 -4.43
N GLU A 80 -7.24 -7.84 -4.68
CA GLU A 80 -7.00 -7.25 -6.00
C GLU A 80 -5.58 -7.52 -6.50
N LEU A 81 -4.56 -7.26 -5.67
CA LEU A 81 -3.18 -7.57 -6.01
C LEU A 81 -2.98 -9.05 -6.34
N ALA A 82 -3.56 -9.96 -5.54
CA ALA A 82 -3.51 -11.40 -5.83
C ALA A 82 -4.24 -11.76 -7.13
N HIS A 83 -5.36 -11.10 -7.44
CA HIS A 83 -6.08 -11.28 -8.71
C HIS A 83 -5.20 -10.88 -9.90
N PHE A 84 -4.64 -9.68 -9.88
CA PHE A 84 -3.80 -9.17 -10.96
C PHE A 84 -2.48 -9.93 -11.08
N ALA A 85 -1.89 -10.40 -9.98
CA ALA A 85 -0.67 -11.22 -9.99
C ALA A 85 -0.86 -12.51 -10.84
N ARG A 86 -2.04 -13.16 -10.76
CA ARG A 86 -2.37 -14.31 -11.62
C ARG A 86 -2.46 -13.92 -13.10
N GLY A 87 -2.95 -12.72 -13.41
CA GLY A 87 -2.96 -12.17 -14.77
C GLY A 87 -1.55 -11.94 -15.31
N VAL A 88 -0.71 -11.30 -14.50
CA VAL A 88 0.70 -11.00 -14.79
C VAL A 88 1.49 -12.28 -15.04
N ALA A 89 1.35 -13.30 -14.18
CA ALA A 89 2.01 -14.60 -14.36
C ALA A 89 1.61 -15.32 -15.66
N ALA A 90 0.44 -14.98 -16.22
CA ALA A 90 -0.06 -15.51 -17.48
C ALA A 90 0.17 -14.57 -18.67
N GLY A 91 1.05 -13.56 -18.53
CA GLY A 91 1.41 -12.60 -19.58
C GLY A 91 0.38 -11.50 -19.86
N ARG A 92 -0.70 -11.40 -19.05
CA ARG A 92 -1.75 -10.38 -19.22
C ARG A 92 -1.43 -9.12 -18.41
N LEU A 93 -0.54 -8.28 -18.93
CA LEU A 93 -0.05 -7.10 -18.20
C LEU A 93 -1.02 -5.89 -18.20
N GLY A 94 -1.87 -5.76 -19.23
CA GLY A 94 -2.69 -4.55 -19.44
C GLY A 94 -3.58 -4.17 -18.24
N THR A 95 -4.37 -5.12 -17.75
CA THR A 95 -5.26 -4.90 -16.59
C THR A 95 -4.50 -4.61 -15.29
N ALA A 96 -3.35 -5.25 -15.07
CA ALA A 96 -2.49 -4.98 -13.92
C ALA A 96 -1.87 -3.58 -14.00
N ARG A 97 -1.48 -3.12 -15.20
CA ARG A 97 -1.00 -1.74 -15.42
C ARG A 97 -2.10 -0.71 -15.14
N GLU A 98 -3.33 -0.96 -15.57
CA GLU A 98 -4.47 -0.11 -15.24
C GLU A 98 -4.71 -0.03 -13.73
N TYR A 99 -4.63 -1.16 -13.04
CA TYR A 99 -4.73 -1.20 -11.58
C TYR A 99 -3.63 -0.35 -10.91
N VAL A 100 -2.37 -0.53 -11.31
CA VAL A 100 -1.23 0.25 -10.79
C VAL A 100 -1.44 1.75 -10.99
N ARG A 101 -2.02 2.19 -12.11
CA ARG A 101 -2.32 3.62 -12.36
C ARG A 101 -3.31 4.21 -11.35
N ASN A 102 -4.16 3.39 -10.73
CA ASN A 102 -5.13 3.83 -9.73
C ASN A 102 -4.59 3.80 -8.30
N LEU A 103 -3.51 3.07 -8.03
CA LEU A 103 -2.90 2.97 -6.69
C LEU A 103 -2.50 4.32 -6.08
N PRO A 104 -1.95 5.31 -6.83
CA PRO A 104 -1.67 6.63 -6.28
C PRO A 104 -2.90 7.33 -5.68
N THR A 105 -4.04 7.26 -6.37
CA THR A 105 -5.30 7.87 -5.90
C THR A 105 -5.84 7.14 -4.68
N TRP A 106 -5.83 5.80 -4.72
CA TRP A 106 -6.22 4.99 -3.57
C TRP A 106 -5.35 5.30 -2.34
N PHE A 107 -4.02 5.31 -2.51
CA PHE A 107 -3.07 5.54 -1.44
C PHE A 107 -3.26 6.90 -0.79
N ALA A 108 -3.42 7.97 -1.59
CA ALA A 108 -3.69 9.30 -1.07
C ALA A 108 -4.97 9.35 -0.21
N GLY A 109 -6.04 8.65 -0.64
CA GLY A 109 -7.28 8.56 0.13
C GLY A 109 -7.13 7.74 1.41
N HIS A 110 -6.47 6.59 1.34
CA HIS A 110 -6.22 5.71 2.48
C HIS A 110 -5.36 6.41 3.54
N LEU A 111 -4.27 7.02 3.10
CA LEU A 111 -3.33 7.75 3.94
C LEU A 111 -4.01 8.91 4.68
N ALA A 112 -4.76 9.74 3.96
CA ALA A 112 -5.41 10.92 4.51
C ALA A 112 -6.55 10.60 5.51
N THR A 113 -7.03 9.35 5.52
CA THR A 113 -8.19 8.95 6.33
C THR A 113 -7.84 7.87 7.36
N MET A 114 -7.55 6.66 6.91
CA MET A 114 -7.36 5.49 7.75
C MET A 114 -5.98 5.51 8.44
N ASP A 115 -4.91 5.76 7.69
CA ASP A 115 -3.55 5.74 8.25
C ASP A 115 -3.32 6.94 9.17
N SER A 116 -3.79 8.12 8.76
CA SER A 116 -3.76 9.32 9.61
C SER A 116 -4.48 9.10 10.95
N ALA A 117 -5.61 8.40 10.95
CA ALA A 117 -6.32 8.03 12.18
C ALA A 117 -5.51 7.05 13.06
N LEU A 118 -4.85 6.06 12.44
CA LEU A 118 -3.96 5.14 13.16
C LEU A 118 -2.75 5.87 13.75
N ALA A 119 -2.08 6.71 12.97
CA ALA A 119 -0.96 7.53 13.45
C ALA A 119 -1.38 8.43 14.62
N GLY A 120 -2.57 9.02 14.55
CA GLY A 120 -3.16 9.79 15.65
C GLY A 120 -3.45 8.95 16.91
N CYS A 121 -3.81 7.68 16.77
CA CYS A 121 -3.97 6.73 17.89
C CYS A 121 -2.62 6.42 18.54
N LEU A 122 -1.62 6.08 17.73
CA LEU A 122 -0.27 5.72 18.19
C LEU A 122 0.41 6.85 18.96
N LYS A 123 0.26 8.10 18.50
CA LYS A 123 0.83 9.28 19.17
C LYS A 123 0.21 9.62 20.52
N LYS A 124 -0.96 9.05 20.82
CA LYS A 124 -1.68 9.25 22.10
C LYS A 124 -1.50 8.07 23.06
N ALA A 125 -0.96 6.96 22.57
CA ALA A 125 -0.78 5.72 23.32
C ALA A 125 0.44 5.76 24.25
#